data_AF-A0A1I7DVS3-F1
#
_entry.id   AF-A0A1I7DVS3-F1
#
_cell.length_a   1.000
_cell.length_b   1.000
_cell.length_c   1.000
_cell.angle_alpha   90.00
_cell.angle_beta   90.00
_cell.angle_gamma   90.00
#
_symmetry.space_group_name_H-M   'P 1'
#
loop_
_entity.id
_entity.type
_entity.pdbx_description
1 polymer ?
#
loop_
_entity_poly.entity_id
_entity_poly.type
_entity_poly.pdbx_seq_one_letter_code
_entity_poly.pdbx_strand_id
1 'polypeptide(L)' 'MLKRPEPGQVSVVSKIGDNVELLHLANNREMAELWLAKAGYSRARLEDVRAVTGVGRPSSATEAQSHVA' A
#
# COMPACT_ATOMS: atom_id res chain seq x y z
N MET A 1 -13.40 6.76 -10.07
CA MET A 1 -12.24 7.21 -9.26
C MET A 1 -12.10 6.27 -8.08
N LEU A 2 -11.02 5.50 -8.02
CA LEU A 2 -10.70 4.66 -6.85
C LEU A 2 -10.23 5.59 -5.72
N LYS A 3 -10.89 5.57 -4.56
CA LYS A 3 -10.40 6.32 -3.40
C LYS A 3 -9.09 5.70 -2.95
N ARG A 4 -8.05 6.53 -2.78
CA ARG A 4 -6.77 6.09 -2.23
C ARG A 4 -6.99 5.68 -0.78
N PRO A 5 -6.45 4.54 -0.32
CA PRO A 5 -6.62 4.12 1.05
C PRO A 5 -5.97 5.13 2.00
N GLU A 6 -6.67 5.42 3.09
CA GLU A 6 -6.29 6.41 4.09
C GLU A 6 -5.34 5.80 5.12
N PRO A 7 -4.38 6.57 5.65
CA PRO A 7 -3.57 6.11 6.78
C PRO A 7 -4.48 5.71 7.95
N GLY A 8 -4.17 4.57 8.58
CA GLY A 8 -4.97 3.98 9.67
C GLY A 8 -5.94 2.89 9.21
N GLN A 9 -6.19 2.75 7.91
CA GLN A 9 -6.84 1.57 7.36
C GLN A 9 -5.91 0.35 7.43
N VAL A 10 -6.49 -0.84 7.45
CA VAL A 10 -5.75 -2.11 7.52
C VAL A 10 -6.16 -3.00 6.36
N SER A 11 -5.17 -3.45 5.60
CA SER A 11 -5.32 -4.39 4.50
C SER A 11 -5.22 -5.83 5.01
N VAL A 12 -6.18 -6.67 4.65
CA VAL A 12 -6.11 -8.12 4.82
C VAL A 12 -5.60 -8.70 3.51
N VAL A 13 -4.39 -9.25 3.54
CA VAL A 13 -3.73 -9.79 2.35
C VAL A 13 -3.45 -11.28 2.50
N SER A 14 -3.38 -12.01 1.40
CA SER A 14 -2.96 -13.41 1.37
C SER A 14 -1.88 -13.65 0.33
N LYS A 15 -0.97 -14.57 0.63
CA LYS A 15 0.03 -15.03 -0.33
C LYS A 15 -0.57 -16.14 -1.18
N ILE A 16 -0.67 -15.91 -2.48
CA ILE A 16 -1.15 -16.88 -3.47
C ILE A 16 -0.04 -17.07 -4.51
N GLY A 17 0.62 -18.23 -4.47
CA GLY A 17 1.85 -18.45 -5.21
C GLY A 17 2.92 -17.44 -4.79
N ASP A 18 3.49 -16.72 -5.76
CA ASP A 18 4.48 -15.66 -5.54
C ASP A 18 3.86 -14.26 -5.37
N ASN A 19 2.54 -14.14 -5.48
CA ASN A 19 1.84 -12.87 -5.40
C ASN A 19 1.23 -12.63 -4.02
N VAL A 20 1.10 -11.35 -3.67
CA VAL A 20 0.33 -10.90 -2.50
C VAL A 20 -0.94 -10.26 -3.03
N GLU A 21 -2.08 -10.83 -2.64
CA GLU A 21 -3.39 -10.33 -3.06
C GLU A 21 -4.10 -9.65 -1.88
N LEU A 22 -4.71 -8.50 -2.16
CA LEU A 22 -5.60 -7.81 -1.23
C LEU A 22 -6.96 -8.50 -1.24
N LEU A 23 -7.34 -9.07 -0.09
CA LEU A 23 -8.65 -9.70 0.08
C LEU A 23 -9.70 -8.72 0.61
N HIS A 24 -9.31 -7.86 1.55
CA HIS A 24 -10.21 -6.89 2.16
C HIS A 24 -9.46 -5.66 2.67
N LEU A 25 -10.09 -4.49 2.61
CA LEU A 25 -9.58 -3.25 3.19
C LEU A 25 -10.54 -2.78 4.29
N ALA A 26 -10.06 -2.74 5.52
CA ALA A 26 -10.83 -2.37 6.70
C ALA A 26 -10.46 -0.97 7.20
N ASN A 27 -11.41 -0.29 7.85
CA ASN A 27 -11.20 1.04 8.42
C ASN A 27 -10.22 1.07 9.59
N ASN A 28 -10.05 -0.06 10.29
CA ASN A 28 -9.13 -0.21 11.41
C ASN A 28 -8.79 -1.68 11.62
N ARG A 29 -7.89 -1.95 12.56
CA ARG A 29 -7.42 -3.29 12.88
C ARG A 29 -8.52 -4.22 13.42
N GLU A 30 -9.38 -3.72 14.30
CA GLU A 30 -10.46 -4.53 14.90
C GLU A 30 -11.43 -5.05 13.83
N MET A 31 -11.79 -4.21 12.85
CA MET A 31 -12.63 -4.61 11.72
C MET A 31 -11.93 -5.61 10.81
N ALA A 32 -10.62 -5.48 10.62
CA ALA A 32 -9.83 -6.42 9.84
C ALA A 32 -9.76 -7.80 10.52
N GLU A 33 -9.55 -7.83 11.83
CA GLU A 33 -9.53 -9.05 12.65
C GLU A 33 -10.89 -9.74 12.65
N LEU A 34 -11.98 -8.98 12.82
CA LEU A 34 -13.34 -9.51 12.75
C LEU A 34 -13.66 -10.11 11.37
N TRP A 35 -13.23 -9.44 10.30
CA TRP A 35 -13.38 -9.97 8.95
C TRP A 35 -12.60 -11.28 8.77
N LEU A 36 -11.34 -11.31 9.22
CA LEU A 36 -10.48 -12.47 9.09
C LEU A 36 -11.02 -13.69 9.85
N ALA A 37 -11.51 -13.48 11.08
CA ALA A 37 -12.13 -14.52 11.89
C ALA A 37 -13.36 -15.15 11.22
N LYS A 38 -14.11 -14.36 10.43
CA LYS A 38 -15.29 -14.84 9.69
C LYS A 38 -14.95 -15.50 8.37
N ALA A 39 -13.89 -15.04 7.70
CA ALA A 39 -13.58 -15.43 6.33
C ALA A 39 -12.86 -16.78 6.22
N GLY A 40 -12.26 -17.28 7.30
CA GLY A 40 -11.62 -18.61 7.34
C GLY A 40 -10.29 -18.71 6.59
N TYR A 41 -9.70 -17.60 6.17
CA TYR A 41 -8.41 -17.56 5.50
C TYR A 41 -7.25 -17.74 6.48
N SER A 42 -6.82 -18.97 6.72
CA SER A 42 -5.74 -19.32 7.66
C SER A 42 -4.36 -18.76 7.29
N ARG A 43 -4.16 -18.35 6.02
CA ARG A 43 -2.89 -17.78 5.51
C ARG A 43 -2.94 -16.27 5.29
N ALA A 44 -4.06 -15.63 5.58
CA ALA A 44 -4.16 -14.18 5.44
C ALA A 44 -3.48 -13.47 6.62
N ARG A 45 -2.91 -12.30 6.36
CA ARG A 45 -2.21 -11.44 7.31
C ARG A 45 -2.73 -10.01 7.22
N LEU A 46 -2.57 -9.26 8.31
CA LEU A 46 -2.96 -7.86 8.40
C LEU A 46 -1.75 -6.97 8.10
N GLU A 47 -1.94 -5.95 7.27
CA GLU A 47 -0.94 -4.95 6.93
C GLU A 47 -1.53 -3.54 7.10
N ASP A 48 -0.90 -2.70 7.92
CA ASP A 48 -1.29 -1.30 8.05
C ASP A 48 -1.09 -0.55 6.73
N VAL A 49 -2.15 0.14 6.27
CA VAL A 49 -2.02 1.07 5.15
C VAL A 49 -1.24 2.27 5.64
N ARG A 50 0.00 2.38 5.16
CA ARG A 50 0.76 3.60 5.26
C ARG A 50 0.34 4.54 4.15
N ALA A 51 0.12 5.81 4.47
CA ALA A 51 0.00 6.83 3.45
C ALA A 51 1.22 6.73 2.54
N VAL A 52 0.99 6.68 1.23
CA VAL A 52 2.07 6.91 0.26
C VAL A 52 2.50 8.36 0.41
N THR A 53 3.40 8.62 1.35
CA THR A 53 4.13 9.87 1.38
C THR A 53 4.89 9.90 0.06
N GLY A 54 4.49 10.81 -0.82
CA GLY A 54 5.32 11.16 -1.95
C GLY A 54 6.60 11.78 -1.43
N VAL A 55 7.59 10.95 -1.06
CA VAL A 55 8.97 11.40 -1.06
C VAL A 55 9.34 11.46 -2.53
N GLY A 56 9.06 12.61 -3.13
CA GLY A 56 9.69 13.01 -4.36
C GLY A 56 11.20 12.90 -4.18
N ARG A 57 11.84 12.13 -5.06
CA ARG A 57 13.08 12.62 -5.65
C ARG A 57 12.71 13.15 -7.03
N PRO A 58 12.59 14.48 -7.23
CA PRO A 58 12.82 15.03 -8.54
C PRO A 58 14.31 14.81 -8.84
N SER A 59 14.64 13.75 -9.57
CA SER A 59 15.86 13.78 -10.38
C SER A 59 15.54 14.69 -11.57
N SER A 60 15.52 16.01 -11.34
CA SER A 60 15.55 16.98 -12.42
C SER A 60 16.92 16.86 -13.08
N ALA A 61 16.92 16.32 -14.29
CA ALA A 61 17.88 16.69 -15.31
C ALA A 61 17.81 18.20 -15.55
N THR A 62 18.93 18.77 -16.01
CA THR A 62 19.04 19.89 -16.98
C THR A 62 20.11 20.92 -16.60
N GLU A 63 21.10 20.98 -17.51
CA GLU A 63 21.86 22.17 -17.92
C GLU A 63 23.16 22.55 -17.19
N ALA A 64 24.26 22.02 -17.73
CA ALA A 64 25.45 22.82 -17.98
C ALA A 64 25.79 22.73 -19.48
N GLN A 65 24.92 23.28 -20.33
CA GLN A 65 25.39 23.88 -21.58
C GLN A 65 25.92 25.26 -21.23
N SER A 66 27.23 25.36 -21.02
CA SER A 66 27.98 26.61 -21.00
C SER A 66 29.47 26.28 -21.11
N HIS A 67 30.01 26.25 -22.33
CA HIS A 67 30.91 27.31 -22.79
C HIS A 67 31.26 27.08 -24.26
N VAL A 68 30.98 28.09 -25.07
CA VAL A 68 31.66 28.33 -26.34
C VAL A 68 33.14 28.58 -26.07
N ALA A 69 34.03 27.92 -26.80
CA ALA A 69 35.41 28.35 -27.05
C ALA A 69 35.85 27.78 -28.39
#